data_AF-A0A2D8TSP3-F1
#
_entry.id   AF-A0A2D8TSP3-F1
#
_cell.length_a   1.000
_cell.length_b   1.000
_cell.length_c   1.000
_cell.angle_alpha   90.00
_cell.angle_beta   90.00
_cell.angle_gamma   90.00
#
_symmetry.space_group_name_H-M   'P 1'
#
loop_
_entity.id
_entity.type
_entity.pdbx_description
1 polymer ?
#
loop_
_entity_poly.entity_id
_entity_poly.type
_entity_poly.pdbx_seq_one_letter_code
_entity_poly.pdbx_strand_id
1 'polypeptide(L)' 'MKAIDTLKGIVSDLTSLLIGVVGLGVVAGIVFGGNVAFFNDVLDGLLGVVTVLGENGLVGLLVAAILIGLLNK' A
#
# COMPACT_ATOMS: atom_id res chain seq x y z
N MET A 1 26.79 12.16 -8.79
CA MET A 1 25.74 11.74 -9.75
C MET A 1 25.51 10.23 -9.66
N LYS A 2 26.47 9.37 -10.05
CA LYS A 2 26.33 7.89 -9.95
C LYS A 2 25.85 7.33 -8.60
N ALA A 3 26.41 7.78 -7.48
CA ALA A 3 26.05 7.26 -6.16
C ALA A 3 24.59 7.54 -5.77
N ILE A 4 24.03 8.68 -6.19
CA ILE A 4 22.62 9.04 -5.92
C ILE A 4 21.70 8.16 -6.76
N ASP A 5 22.08 7.86 -8.00
CA ASP A 5 21.29 7.00 -8.89
C ASP A 5 21.28 5.54 -8.40
N THR A 6 22.42 5.05 -7.89
CA THR A 6 22.48 3.73 -7.24
C THR A 6 21.61 3.65 -5.99
N LEU A 7 21.63 4.68 -5.14
CA LEU A 7 20.78 4.72 -3.94
C LEU A 7 19.29 4.76 -4.30
N LYS A 8 18.91 5.56 -5.32
CA LYS A 8 17.53 5.58 -5.82
C LYS A 8 17.10 4.21 -6.36
N GLY A 9 17.99 3.51 -7.08
CA GLY A 9 17.74 2.16 -7.56
C GLY A 9 17.46 1.19 -6.41
N ILE A 10 18.30 1.19 -5.38
CA ILE A 10 18.11 0.34 -4.20
C ILE A 10 16.77 0.62 -3.52
N VAL A 11 16.45 1.90 -3.27
CA VAL A 11 15.16 2.25 -2.62
C VAL A 11 13.98 1.82 -3.49
N SER A 12 14.06 2.01 -4.81
CA SER A 12 13.03 1.56 -5.74
C SER A 12 12.83 0.05 -5.68
N ASP A 13 13.91 -0.73 -5.78
CA ASP A 13 13.86 -2.19 -5.79
C ASP A 13 13.32 -2.75 -4.46
N LEU A 14 13.76 -2.18 -3.33
CA LEU A 14 13.23 -2.57 -2.02
C LEU A 14 11.77 -2.18 -1.87
N THR A 15 11.36 -1.02 -2.37
CA THR A 15 9.95 -0.60 -2.35
C THR A 15 9.09 -1.54 -3.19
N SER A 16 9.55 -1.93 -4.39
CA SER A 16 8.85 -2.90 -5.23
C SER A 16 8.72 -4.26 -4.56
N LEU A 17 9.76 -4.72 -3.86
CA LEU A 17 9.70 -5.95 -3.07
C LEU A 17 8.66 -5.85 -1.95
N LEU A 18 8.67 -4.76 -1.19
CA LEU A 18 7.72 -4.54 -0.10
C LEU A 18 6.28 -4.45 -0.60
N ILE A 19 6.03 -3.80 -1.75
CA ILE A 19 4.70 -3.77 -2.39
C ILE A 19 4.24 -5.18 -2.75
N GLY A 20 5.12 -6.03 -3.27
CA GLY A 20 4.81 -7.44 -3.53
C GLY A 20 4.42 -8.21 -2.27
N VAL A 21 5.13 -7.97 -1.16
CA VAL A 21 4.82 -8.58 0.14
C VAL A 21 3.49 -8.08 0.70
N VAL A 22 3.13 -6.81 0.49
CA VAL A 22 1.81 -6.27 0.87
C VAL A 22 0.70 -7.02 0.13
N GLY A 23 0.84 -7.22 -1.19
CA GLY A 23 -0.14 -7.97 -1.98
C GLY A 23 -0.32 -9.41 -1.48
N LEU A 24 0.78 -10.09 -1.15
CA LEU A 24 0.74 -11.42 -0.54
C LEU A 24 0.02 -11.40 0.81
N GLY A 25 0.25 -10.38 1.63
CA GLY A 25 -0.38 -10.25 2.94
C GLY A 25 -1.88 -10.04 2.88
N VAL A 26 -2.35 -9.20 1.97
CA VAL A 26 -3.79 -9.00 1.74
C VAL A 26 -4.46 -10.30 1.32
N VAL A 27 -3.88 -11.02 0.33
CA VAL A 27 -4.44 -12.29 -0.15
C VAL A 27 -4.42 -13.36 0.96
N ALA A 28 -3.31 -13.48 1.69
CA ALA A 28 -3.20 -14.43 2.81
C ALA A 28 -4.19 -14.12 3.94
N GLY A 29 -4.37 -12.85 4.29
CA GLY A 29 -5.34 -12.42 5.30
C GLY A 29 -6.77 -12.82 4.93
N ILE A 30 -7.15 -12.66 3.65
CA ILE A 30 -8.47 -13.05 3.14
C ILE A 30 -8.64 -14.57 3.13
N VAL A 31 -7.64 -15.32 2.65
CA VAL A 31 -7.74 -16.79 2.48
C VAL A 31 -7.71 -17.53 3.82
N PHE A 32 -6.84 -17.12 4.74
CA PHE A 32 -6.60 -17.83 6.00
C PHE A 32 -7.41 -17.27 7.18
N GLY A 33 -8.17 -16.18 7.00
CA GLY A 33 -9.13 -15.71 8.00
C GLY A 33 -8.52 -15.09 9.25
N GLY A 34 -7.53 -14.21 9.10
CA GLY A 34 -7.12 -13.27 10.16
C GLY A 34 -6.12 -13.75 11.22
N ASN A 35 -5.60 -14.98 11.15
CA ASN A 35 -4.67 -15.50 12.18
C ASN A 35 -3.23 -15.73 11.67
N VAL A 36 -2.76 -14.87 10.77
CA VAL A 36 -1.38 -14.86 10.25
C VAL A 36 -0.66 -13.62 10.77
N ALA A 37 0.26 -13.83 11.73
CA ALA A 37 0.85 -12.79 12.58
C ALA A 37 1.49 -11.60 11.84
N PHE A 38 1.98 -11.77 10.62
CA PHE A 38 2.56 -10.68 9.82
C PHE A 38 1.57 -10.09 8.80
N PHE A 39 0.59 -10.86 8.35
CA PHE A 39 -0.29 -10.48 7.25
C PHE A 39 -1.60 -9.85 7.71
N ASN A 40 -1.98 -10.03 8.98
CA ASN A 40 -3.17 -9.42 9.55
C ASN A 40 -3.06 -7.89 9.59
N ASP A 41 -1.95 -7.35 10.09
CA ASP A 41 -1.72 -5.90 10.19
C ASP A 41 -1.67 -5.21 8.81
N VAL A 42 -1.28 -5.95 7.76
CA VAL A 42 -1.27 -5.45 6.38
C VAL A 42 -2.70 -5.29 5.85
N LEU A 43 -3.55 -6.30 6.06
CA LEU A 43 -4.95 -6.23 5.67
C LEU A 43 -5.69 -5.15 6.47
N ASP A 44 -5.49 -5.10 7.78
CA ASP A 44 -6.10 -4.09 8.65
C ASP A 44 -5.63 -2.67 8.29
N GLY A 45 -4.35 -2.50 7.96
CA GLY A 45 -3.82 -1.23 7.46
C GLY A 45 -4.49 -0.79 6.15
N LEU A 46 -4.68 -1.69 5.20
CA LEU A 46 -5.39 -1.40 3.94
C LEU A 46 -6.85 -1.01 4.21
N LEU A 47 -7.56 -1.80 5.01
CA LEU A 47 -8.95 -1.53 5.37
C LEU A 47 -9.08 -0.21 6.16
N GLY A 48 -8.08 0.13 6.98
CA GLY A 48 -8.00 1.41 7.68
C GLY A 48 -7.95 2.59 6.72
N VAL A 49 -7.12 2.53 5.68
CA VAL A 49 -7.07 3.57 4.64
C VAL A 49 -8.40 3.71 3.93
N VAL A 50 -9.01 2.58 3.52
CA VAL A 50 -10.33 2.59 2.86
C VAL A 50 -11.40 3.19 3.77
N THR A 51 -11.40 2.82 5.04
CA THR A 51 -12.34 3.34 6.04
C THR A 51 -12.19 4.84 6.20
N VAL A 52 -10.96 5.35 6.38
CA VAL A 52 -10.69 6.80 6.49
C VAL A 52 -11.18 7.54 5.24
N LEU A 53 -10.92 7.00 4.04
CA LEU A 53 -11.41 7.62 2.81
C LEU A 53 -12.95 7.58 2.72
N GLY A 54 -13.60 6.52 3.18
CA GLY A 54 -15.06 6.40 3.22
C GLY A 54 -15.73 7.34 4.23
N GLU A 55 -15.19 7.43 5.44
CA GLU A 55 -15.72 8.28 6.53
C GLU A 55 -15.64 9.78 6.21
N ASN A 56 -14.62 10.20 5.45
CA ASN A 56 -14.49 11.59 4.99
C ASN A 56 -15.39 11.93 3.79
N GLY A 57 -16.20 10.99 3.29
CA GLY A 57 -17.21 11.21 2.25
C GLY A 57 -16.63 11.83 0.97
N LEU A 58 -17.20 12.97 0.53
CA LEU A 58 -16.78 13.66 -0.69
C LEU A 58 -15.30 14.06 -0.68
N VAL A 59 -14.78 14.49 0.47
CA VAL A 59 -13.38 14.89 0.60
C VAL A 59 -12.47 13.68 0.46
N GLY A 60 -12.85 12.55 1.07
CA GLY A 60 -12.11 11.30 0.91
C GLY A 60 -12.07 10.82 -0.54
N LEU A 61 -13.19 10.93 -1.27
CA LEU A 61 -13.24 10.62 -2.71
C LEU A 61 -12.32 11.55 -3.52
N LEU A 62 -12.30 12.84 -3.22
CA LEU A 62 -11.43 13.81 -3.90
C LEU A 62 -9.95 13.46 -3.67
N VAL A 63 -9.57 13.12 -2.44
CA VAL A 63 -8.22 12.68 -2.11
C VAL A 63 -7.86 11.40 -2.87
N ALA A 64 -8.77 10.41 -2.91
CA ALA A 64 -8.55 9.18 -3.67
C ALA A 64 -8.32 9.47 -5.16
N ALA A 65 -9.11 10.35 -5.77
CA ALA A 65 -8.95 10.74 -7.17
C ALA A 65 -7.59 11.43 -7.44
N ILE A 66 -7.14 12.30 -6.54
CA ILE A 66 -5.82 12.95 -6.63
C ILE A 66 -4.70 11.91 -6.55
N LEU A 67 -4.76 10.99 -5.59
CA LEU A 67 -3.75 9.95 -5.40
C LEU A 67 -3.66 9.03 -6.63
N ILE A 68 -4.78 8.59 -7.18
CA ILE A 68 -4.81 7.79 -8.42
C ILE A 68 -4.20 8.56 -9.58
N GLY A 69 -4.50 9.86 -9.70
CA GLY A 69 -3.91 10.72 -10.73
C GLY A 69 -2.39 10.92 -10.62
N LEU A 70 -1.84 10.85 -9.40
CA LEU A 70 -0.40 10.91 -9.16
C LEU A 70 0.29 9.56 -9.44
N LEU A 71 -0.35 8.44 -9.10
CA LEU A 71 0.20 7.10 -9.31
C LEU A 71 0.19 6.66 -10.78
N ASN A 72 -0.73 7.19 -11.57
CA ASN A 72 -0.83 6.90 -13.01
C ASN A 72 0.04 7.83 -13.89
N LYS A 73 0.92 8.65 -13.28
CA LYS A 73 1.87 9.53 -13.98
C LYS A 73 3.30 9.01 -13.83
#